data_AF-A0A1Y2H0I7-F1
#
_entry.id   AF-A0A1Y2H0I7-F1
#
_cell.length_a   1.000
_cell.length_b   1.000
_cell.length_c   1.000
_cell.angle_alpha   90.00
_cell.angle_beta   90.00
_cell.angle_gamma   90.00
#
_symmetry.space_group_name_H-M   'P 1'
#
loop_
_entity.id
_entity.type
_entity.pdbx_description
1 polymer ?
#
loop_
_entity_poly.entity_id
_entity_poly.type
_entity_poly.pdbx_seq_one_letter_code
_entity_poly.pdbx_strand_id
1 'polypeptide(L)'
;DRPEKFADLKAKTIPGFIAAHTKYLEANGTNGYYFGNKLTYVELILFNLISSLNNALGGDAVTKENAPALIKVHDTVKQHPKIAEYLASPRLHQR
;
A
#
# COMPACT_ATOMS: atom_id res chain seq x y z
N ASP A 1 -11.94 -22.80 -6.33
CA ASP A 1 -11.73 -22.77 -4.84
C ASP A 1 -11.13 -21.46 -4.33
N ARG A 2 -11.04 -21.27 -3.00
CA ARG A 2 -10.38 -20.09 -2.37
C ARG A 2 -8.90 -19.92 -2.77
N PRO A 3 -8.05 -20.97 -2.82
CA PRO A 3 -6.65 -20.83 -3.22
C PRO A 3 -6.47 -20.40 -4.68
N GLU A 4 -7.29 -20.96 -5.59
CA GLU A 4 -7.31 -20.62 -7.01
C GLU A 4 -7.65 -19.14 -7.23
N LYS A 5 -8.64 -18.61 -6.50
CA LYS A 5 -8.99 -17.18 -6.55
C LYS A 5 -7.86 -16.26 -6.07
N PHE A 6 -7.05 -16.69 -5.11
CA PHE A 6 -5.89 -15.91 -4.64
C PHE A 6 -4.74 -15.96 -5.64
N ALA A 7 -4.49 -17.10 -6.26
CA ALA A 7 -3.54 -17.22 -7.36
C ALA A 7 -3.94 -16.32 -8.54
N ASP A 8 -5.22 -16.33 -8.92
CA ASP A 8 -5.75 -15.48 -9.99
C ASP A 8 -5.67 -13.99 -9.64
N LEU A 9 -6.02 -13.60 -8.41
CA LEU A 9 -5.88 -12.21 -7.96
C LEU A 9 -4.42 -11.75 -8.07
N LYS A 10 -3.48 -12.55 -7.56
CA LYS A 10 -2.05 -12.25 -7.59
C LYS A 10 -1.52 -12.13 -9.02
N ALA A 11 -1.89 -13.05 -9.91
CA ALA A 11 -1.35 -13.11 -11.26
C ALA A 11 -2.01 -12.13 -12.24
N LYS A 12 -3.33 -11.91 -12.12
CA LYS A 12 -4.12 -11.18 -13.13
C LYS A 12 -4.53 -9.78 -12.70
N THR A 13 -4.71 -9.53 -11.40
CA THR A 13 -5.26 -8.26 -10.90
C THR A 13 -4.18 -7.35 -10.31
N ILE A 14 -3.29 -7.90 -9.47
CA ILE A 14 -2.26 -7.10 -8.79
C ILE A 14 -1.35 -6.33 -9.76
N PRO A 15 -0.88 -6.91 -10.89
CA PRO A 15 -0.05 -6.15 -11.84
C PRO A 15 -0.76 -4.92 -12.42
N GLY A 16 -2.04 -5.06 -12.79
CA GLY A 16 -2.84 -3.94 -13.30
C GLY A 16 -3.14 -2.89 -12.23
N PHE A 17 -3.40 -3.32 -11.00
CA PHE A 17 -3.53 -2.43 -9.85
C PHE A 17 -2.26 -1.60 -9.64
N ILE A 18 -1.08 -2.25 -9.60
CA ILE A 18 0.21 -1.57 -9.43
C ILE A 18 0.42 -0.57 -10.57
N ALA A 19 0.25 -0.99 -11.83
CA ALA A 19 0.46 -0.13 -12.98
C ALA A 19 -0.43 1.12 -12.96
N ALA A 20 -1.72 0.97 -12.63
CA ALA A 20 -2.66 2.09 -12.57
C ALA A 20 -2.27 3.10 -11.48
N HIS A 21 -1.94 2.63 -10.27
CA HIS A 21 -1.59 3.53 -9.16
C HIS A 21 -0.21 4.18 -9.35
N THR A 22 0.77 3.43 -9.85
CA THR A 22 2.09 3.96 -10.21
C THR A 22 1.96 5.12 -11.20
N LYS A 23 1.12 4.98 -12.23
CA LYS A 23 0.89 6.06 -13.21
C LYS A 23 0.44 7.37 -12.54
N TYR A 24 -0.48 7.32 -11.58
CA TYR A 24 -0.95 8.52 -10.87
C TYR A 24 0.12 9.11 -9.96
N LEU A 25 0.87 8.25 -9.26
CA LEU A 25 1.91 8.68 -8.35
C LEU A 25 3.10 9.31 -9.08
N GLU A 26 3.50 8.74 -10.22
CA GLU A 26 4.54 9.31 -11.08
C GLU A 26 4.12 10.65 -11.67
N ALA A 27 2.85 10.78 -12.08
CA ALA A 27 2.30 12.07 -12.53
C ALA A 27 2.33 13.15 -11.42
N ASN A 28 2.31 12.74 -10.15
CA ASN A 28 2.46 13.62 -9.00
C ASN A 28 3.92 13.70 -8.48
N GLY A 29 4.90 13.26 -9.28
CA GLY A 29 6.33 13.33 -8.96
C GLY A 29 6.83 12.32 -7.92
N THR A 30 6.04 11.29 -7.61
CA THR A 30 6.39 10.20 -6.68
C THR A 30 6.80 10.72 -5.28
N ASN A 31 6.18 11.81 -4.84
CA ASN A 31 6.49 12.45 -3.57
C ASN A 31 5.90 11.72 -2.34
N GLY A 32 5.21 10.60 -2.56
CA GLY A 32 4.57 9.79 -1.52
C GLY A 32 3.11 10.14 -1.22
N TYR A 33 2.49 10.98 -2.05
CA TYR A 33 1.07 11.32 -1.96
C TYR A 33 0.41 11.21 -3.34
N TYR A 34 -0.88 10.88 -3.37
CA TYR A 34 -1.68 10.90 -4.60
C TYR A 34 -2.07 12.33 -5.00
N PHE A 35 -2.24 13.23 -4.02
CA PHE A 35 -2.73 14.58 -4.27
C PHE A 35 -1.86 15.63 -3.58
N GLY A 36 -1.16 16.44 -4.38
CA GLY A 36 -0.29 17.49 -3.86
C GLY A 36 0.82 16.88 -3.01
N ASN A 37 0.95 17.35 -1.76
CA ASN A 37 2.04 17.00 -0.85
C ASN A 37 1.59 16.71 0.59
N LYS A 38 0.33 16.30 0.78
CA LYS A 38 -0.24 16.09 2.12
C LYS A 38 -0.91 14.73 2.23
N LEU A 39 -0.91 14.20 3.45
CA LEU A 39 -1.62 12.98 3.80
C LEU A 39 -3.14 13.18 3.62
N THR A 40 -3.76 12.27 2.88
CA THR A 40 -5.21 12.15 2.73
C THR A 40 -5.64 10.72 3.06
N TYR A 41 -6.93 10.42 2.89
CA TYR A 41 -7.47 9.11 3.21
C TYR A 41 -6.97 8.00 2.26
N VAL A 42 -6.65 8.33 1.01
CA VAL A 42 -6.21 7.32 0.03
C VAL A 42 -4.85 6.71 0.41
N GLU A 43 -3.94 7.51 0.96
CA GLU A 43 -2.66 7.01 1.46
C GLU A 43 -2.85 6.04 2.63
N LEU A 44 -3.81 6.32 3.53
CA LEU A 44 -4.14 5.42 4.66
C LEU A 44 -4.75 4.10 4.19
N ILE A 45 -5.64 4.14 3.19
CA ILE A 45 -6.18 2.92 2.58
C ILE A 45 -5.05 2.10 1.97
N LEU A 46 -4.19 2.72 1.15
CA LEU A 46 -3.10 2.01 0.49
C LEU A 46 -2.12 1.40 1.51
N PHE A 47 -1.78 2.14 2.56
CA PHE A 47 -0.90 1.68 3.65
C PHE A 47 -1.39 0.35 4.25
N ASN A 48 -2.68 0.27 4.60
CA ASN A 48 -3.28 -0.95 5.15
C ASN A 48 -3.47 -2.06 4.09
N LEU A 49 -3.82 -1.66 2.86
CA LEU A 49 -4.07 -2.58 1.76
C LEU A 49 -2.80 -3.37 1.40
N ILE A 50 -1.63 -2.73 1.34
CA ILE A 50 -0.35 -3.42 1.03
C ILE A 50 -0.09 -4.55 2.03
N SER A 51 -0.22 -4.26 3.33
CA SER A 51 -0.05 -5.29 4.37
C SER A 51 -1.07 -6.42 4.24
N SER A 52 -2.33 -6.08 3.93
CA SER A 52 -3.41 -7.06 3.77
C SER A 52 -3.21 -7.96 2.55
N LEU A 53 -2.79 -7.39 1.42
CA LEU A 53 -2.50 -8.11 0.18
C LEU A 53 -1.31 -9.05 0.37
N ASN A 54 -0.21 -8.55 0.95
CA ASN A 54 0.96 -9.39 1.20
C ASN A 54 0.64 -10.52 2.19
N ASN A 55 -0.13 -10.27 3.25
CA ASN A 55 -0.57 -11.33 4.15
C ASN A 55 -1.44 -12.39 3.44
N ALA A 56 -2.39 -11.97 2.62
CA ALA A 56 -3.31 -12.89 1.93
C ALA A 56 -2.66 -13.66 0.77
N LEU A 57 -1.64 -13.10 0.11
CA LEU A 57 -1.13 -13.58 -1.19
C LEU A 57 0.31 -14.11 -1.16
N GLY A 58 0.89 -14.34 0.03
CA GLY A 58 2.20 -14.99 0.16
C GLY A 58 3.40 -14.05 0.33
N GLY A 59 3.17 -12.80 0.73
CA GLY A 59 4.19 -11.87 1.22
C GLY A 59 4.83 -10.96 0.16
N ASP A 60 4.63 -11.28 -1.11
CA ASP A 60 5.39 -10.75 -2.27
C ASP A 60 4.49 -10.12 -3.34
N ALA A 61 3.21 -9.85 -3.03
CA ALA A 61 2.28 -9.27 -4.00
C ALA A 61 2.63 -7.81 -4.34
N VAL A 62 2.98 -7.01 -3.34
CA VAL A 62 3.40 -5.62 -3.51
C VAL A 62 4.71 -5.40 -2.76
N THR A 63 5.80 -5.22 -3.49
CA THR A 63 7.15 -5.07 -2.96
C THR A 63 7.84 -3.85 -3.54
N LYS A 64 9.03 -3.53 -3.04
CA LYS A 64 9.80 -2.38 -3.55
C LYS A 64 10.28 -2.61 -4.98
N GLU A 65 10.51 -3.86 -5.34
CA GLU A 65 10.99 -4.29 -6.66
C GLU A 65 9.90 -4.13 -7.72
N ASN A 66 8.64 -4.50 -7.40
CA ASN A 66 7.55 -4.47 -8.38
C ASN A 66 6.67 -3.20 -8.31
N ALA A 67 6.67 -2.49 -7.17
CA ALA A 67 5.78 -1.35 -6.93
C ALA A 67 6.46 -0.23 -6.11
N PRO A 68 7.63 0.29 -6.54
CA PRO A 68 8.42 1.26 -5.77
C PRO A 68 7.64 2.54 -5.41
N ALA A 69 6.77 3.03 -6.30
CA ALA A 69 5.95 4.22 -6.05
C ALA A 69 4.92 3.98 -4.92
N LEU A 70 4.29 2.80 -4.89
CA LEU A 70 3.33 2.44 -3.84
C LEU A 70 4.03 2.23 -2.50
N ILE A 71 5.22 1.60 -2.51
CA ILE A 71 6.05 1.46 -1.31
C ILE A 71 6.50 2.83 -0.79
N LYS A 72 6.82 3.79 -1.67
CA LYS A 72 7.12 5.16 -1.25
C LYS A 72 5.95 5.79 -0.49
N VAL A 73 4.70 5.62 -0.95
CA VAL A 73 3.51 6.09 -0.22
C VAL A 73 3.41 5.40 1.14
N HIS A 74 3.55 4.07 1.17
CA HIS A 74 3.50 3.30 2.42
C HIS A 74 4.52 3.81 3.46
N ASP A 75 5.78 4.03 3.03
CA ASP A 75 6.83 4.52 3.90
C ASP A 75 6.58 5.96 4.37
N THR A 76 6.09 6.83 3.48
CA THR A 76 5.68 8.20 3.82
C THR A 76 4.58 8.20 4.88
N VAL A 77 3.56 7.33 4.76
CA VAL A 77 2.50 7.18 5.76
C VAL A 77 3.06 6.69 7.09
N LYS A 78 3.91 5.65 7.06
CA LYS A 78 4.51 5.07 8.27
C LYS A 78 5.32 6.10 9.07
N GLN A 79 5.99 7.01 8.38
CA GLN A 79 6.82 8.06 8.98
C GLN A 79 6.01 9.27 9.47
N HIS A 80 4.73 9.38 9.11
CA HIS A 80 3.90 10.51 9.53
C HIS A 80 3.74 10.52 11.07
N PRO A 81 4.03 11.62 11.79
CA PRO A 81 4.14 11.63 13.25
C PRO A 81 2.92 11.05 13.98
N LYS A 82 1.71 11.45 13.59
CA LYS A 82 0.47 10.94 14.19
C LYS A 82 0.22 9.45 13.90
N ILE A 83 0.69 8.95 12.76
CA ILE A 83 0.54 7.55 12.39
C ILE A 83 1.57 6.72 13.15
N ALA A 84 2.83 7.16 13.20
CA ALA A 84 3.86 6.52 14.02
C ALA A 84 3.44 6.43 15.50
N GLU A 85 2.88 7.52 16.06
CA GLU A 85 2.32 7.53 17.42
C GLU A 85 1.16 6.53 17.57
N TYR A 86 0.23 6.51 16.61
CA TYR A 86 -0.88 5.55 16.61
C TYR A 86 -0.37 4.11 16.59
N LEU A 87 0.59 3.80 15.71
CA LEU A 87 1.15 2.46 15.56
C LEU A 87 1.91 1.98 16.81
N ALA A 88 2.52 2.90 17.57
CA ALA A 88 3.17 2.58 18.84
C ALA A 88 2.19 2.50 20.03
N SER A 89 0.95 2.95 19.84
CA SER A 89 -0.01 3.05 20.94
C SER A 89 -0.80 1.75 21.16
N PRO A 90 -1.36 1.52 22.36
CA PRO A 90 -2.24 0.38 22.63
C PRO A 90 -3.50 0.33 21.74
N ARG A 91 -3.84 1.44 21.07
CA ARG A 91 -4.96 1.51 20.11
C ARG A 91 -4.75 0.58 18.92
N LEU A 92 -3.50 0.31 18.53
CA LEU A 92 -3.20 -0.53 17.36
C LEU A 92 -3.62 -2.00 17.54
N HIS A 93 -3.83 -2.47 18.77
CA HIS A 93 -4.14 -3.89 19.03
C HIS A 93 -5.16 -4.08 20.16
N GLN A 94 -6.30 -3.38 20.08
CA GLN A 94 -7.54 -3.98 20.60
C GLN A 94 -8.09 -4.90 19.50
N ARG A 95 -7.61 -6.14 19.47
CA ARG A 95 -8.33 -7.25 18.85
C ARG A 95 -9.06 -8.02 19.93
#